data_AF-A0A2T0B7M7-F1
#
_entry.id   AF-A0A2T0B7M7-F1
#
_cell.length_a   1.000
_cell.length_b   1.000
_cell.length_c   1.000
_cell.angle_alpha   90.00
_cell.angle_beta   90.00
_cell.angle_gamma   90.00
#
_symmetry.space_group_name_H-M   'P 1'
#
loop_
_entity.id
_entity.type
_entity.pdbx_description
1 polymer ?
#
loop_
_entity_poly.entity_id
_entity_poly.type
_entity_poly.pdbx_seq_one_letter_code
_entity_poly.pdbx_strand_id
1 'polypeptide(L)'
;MIKNICVIDDKDNLVSSTYFKRAKQLVKKGRARWLNEDKIKLVISNTYYEGGKLMSNENTDVVNLDSVQVFIEKLVNENSVAEKAIEEISKVSNEDLKAAKILQVVESHDRTKVKIVAAFANQFSK
;
A
#
# COMPACT_ATOMS: atom_id res chain seq x y z
N MET A 1 -34.32 -25.81 22.70
CA MET A 1 -34.13 -25.15 21.38
C MET A 1 -32.66 -24.79 21.23
N ILE A 2 -32.03 -25.18 20.13
CA ILE A 2 -30.67 -24.72 19.81
C ILE A 2 -30.80 -23.26 19.34
N LYS A 3 -30.33 -22.30 20.15
CA LYS A 3 -30.28 -20.90 19.72
C LYS A 3 -29.14 -20.74 18.70
N ASN A 4 -29.49 -20.27 17.51
CA ASN A 4 -28.53 -19.88 16.49
C ASN A 4 -28.06 -18.45 16.77
N ILE A 5 -26.75 -18.24 16.66
CA ILE A 5 -26.06 -16.98 16.89
C ILE A 5 -25.82 -16.30 15.54
N CYS A 6 -26.20 -15.04 15.46
CA CYS A 6 -25.99 -14.20 14.29
C CYS A 6 -24.51 -13.82 14.17
N VAL A 7 -23.93 -13.98 12.98
CA VAL A 7 -22.54 -13.64 12.66
C VAL A 7 -22.54 -12.46 11.70
N ILE A 8 -21.90 -11.36 12.11
CA ILE A 8 -21.73 -10.17 11.28
C ILE A 8 -20.26 -9.92 10.96
N ASP A 9 -20.01 -9.25 9.83
CA ASP A 9 -18.67 -8.83 9.42
C ASP A 9 -18.21 -7.53 10.12
N ASP A 10 -17.05 -7.02 9.73
CA ASP A 10 -16.47 -5.76 10.21
C ASP A 10 -17.31 -4.52 9.82
N LYS A 11 -18.02 -4.60 8.69
CA LYS A 11 -18.91 -3.58 8.13
C LYS A 11 -20.37 -3.68 8.61
N ASP A 12 -20.61 -4.52 9.62
CA ASP A 12 -21.92 -4.80 10.22
C ASP A 12 -22.96 -5.44 9.29
N ASN A 13 -22.53 -6.06 8.19
CA ASN A 13 -23.38 -6.88 7.35
C ASN A 13 -23.57 -8.27 7.96
N LEU A 14 -24.78 -8.81 7.78
CA LEU A 14 -25.08 -10.19 8.16
C LEU A 14 -24.35 -11.16 7.23
N VAL A 15 -23.45 -11.97 7.79
CA VAL A 15 -22.72 -13.00 7.04
C VAL A 15 -23.50 -14.31 7.05
N SER A 16 -23.83 -14.80 8.25
CA SER A 16 -24.54 -16.07 8.42
C SER A 16 -25.03 -16.24 9.86
N SER A 17 -25.67 -17.37 10.15
CA SER A 17 -25.94 -17.82 11.51
C SER A 17 -25.12 -19.07 11.84
N THR A 18 -24.71 -19.23 13.10
CA THR A 18 -23.94 -20.38 13.56
C THR A 18 -24.46 -20.88 14.91
N TYR A 19 -24.17 -22.13 15.26
CA TYR A 19 -24.62 -22.68 16.54
C TYR A 19 -23.81 -22.10 17.71
N PHE A 20 -24.44 -21.94 18.89
CA PHE A 20 -23.83 -21.32 20.07
C PHE A 20 -22.45 -21.89 20.44
N LYS A 21 -22.27 -23.23 20.38
CA LYS A 21 -20.97 -23.86 20.69
C LYS A 21 -19.87 -23.37 19.74
N ARG A 22 -20.17 -23.17 18.45
CA ARG A 22 -19.21 -22.63 17.46
C ARG A 22 -18.91 -21.17 17.75
N ALA A 23 -19.93 -20.36 17.99
CA ALA A 23 -19.76 -18.94 18.31
C ALA A 23 -18.85 -18.77 19.54
N LYS A 24 -19.10 -19.52 20.62
CA LYS A 24 -18.24 -19.53 21.81
C LYS A 24 -16.80 -19.94 21.50
N GLN A 25 -16.60 -20.93 20.62
CA GLN A 25 -15.27 -21.36 20.21
C GLN A 25 -14.56 -20.29 19.36
N LEU A 26 -15.26 -19.61 18.46
CA LEU A 26 -14.71 -18.52 17.66
C LEU A 26 -14.26 -17.35 18.55
N VAL A 27 -15.08 -16.97 19.53
CA VAL A 27 -14.74 -15.92 20.50
C VAL A 27 -13.59 -16.34 21.41
N LYS A 28 -13.61 -17.57 21.95
CA LYS A 28 -12.49 -18.10 22.74
C LYS A 28 -11.18 -18.11 21.96
N LYS A 29 -11.26 -18.37 20.65
CA LYS A 29 -10.14 -18.30 19.72
C LYS A 29 -9.89 -16.89 19.18
N GLY A 30 -10.46 -15.82 19.75
CA GLY A 30 -10.20 -14.44 19.30
C GLY A 30 -10.59 -14.13 17.85
N ARG A 31 -11.30 -15.02 17.14
CA ARG A 31 -11.73 -14.83 15.74
C ARG A 31 -13.00 -14.00 15.62
N ALA A 32 -13.70 -13.81 16.73
CA ALA A 32 -14.92 -13.05 16.81
C ALA A 32 -15.02 -12.42 18.21
N ARG A 33 -15.90 -11.43 18.36
CA ARG A 33 -16.28 -10.86 19.65
C ARG A 33 -17.80 -10.92 19.83
N TRP A 34 -18.26 -11.13 21.05
CA TRP A 34 -19.67 -10.99 21.37
C TRP A 34 -20.07 -9.52 21.27
N LEU A 35 -21.18 -9.26 20.59
CA LEU A 35 -21.85 -7.98 20.67
C LEU A 35 -22.94 -8.05 21.72
N ASN A 36 -23.81 -9.05 21.57
CA ASN A 36 -24.93 -9.34 22.47
C ASN A 36 -25.03 -10.87 22.66
N GLU A 37 -25.95 -11.34 23.49
CA GLU A 37 -26.14 -12.78 23.78
C GLU A 37 -26.35 -13.66 22.53
N ASP A 38 -27.01 -13.11 21.51
CA ASP A 38 -27.36 -13.83 20.28
C ASP A 38 -26.58 -13.35 19.03
N LYS A 39 -25.51 -12.54 19.20
CA LYS A 39 -24.76 -11.95 18.07
C LYS A 39 -23.26 -11.84 18.31
N ILE A 40 -22.47 -12.29 17.32
CA ILE A 40 -21.00 -12.12 17.28
C ILE A 40 -20.57 -11.33 16.04
N LYS A 41 -19.48 -10.57 16.18
CA LYS A 41 -18.81 -9.84 15.10
C LYS A 41 -17.45 -10.49 14.81
N LEU A 42 -17.19 -10.83 13.54
CA LEU A 42 -15.90 -11.38 13.13
C LEU A 42 -14.80 -10.33 13.28
N VAL A 43 -13.64 -10.76 13.76
CA VAL A 43 -12.47 -9.89 13.94
C VAL A 43 -11.56 -10.09 12.74
N ILE A 44 -11.42 -9.05 11.91
CA ILE A 44 -10.44 -8.99 10.83
C ILE A 44 -9.12 -8.50 11.43
N SER A 45 -8.53 -9.28 12.33
CA SER A 45 -7.17 -9.00 12.79
C SER A 45 -6.21 -9.89 12.03
N ASN A 46 -5.32 -9.27 11.26
CA ASN A 46 -4.17 -9.92 10.62
C ASN A 46 -3.20 -10.55 11.64
N THR A 47 -3.43 -10.34 12.94
CA THR A 47 -2.58 -10.77 14.05
C THR A 47 -2.92 -12.16 14.60
N TYR A 48 -3.92 -12.88 14.08
CA TYR A 48 -4.30 -14.22 14.59
C TYR A 48 -3.61 -15.40 13.89
N TYR A 49 -2.87 -15.16 12.80
CA TYR A 49 -2.30 -16.22 11.95
C TYR A 49 -0.83 -16.55 12.23
N GLU A 50 -0.37 -16.55 13.47
CA GLU A 50 1.00 -17.05 13.77
C GLU A 50 1.11 -18.58 13.83
N GLY A 51 0.01 -19.36 13.73
CA GLY A 51 0.08 -20.80 14.01
C GLY A 51 -0.86 -21.72 13.25
N GLY A 52 -1.41 -21.31 12.10
CA GLY A 52 -2.32 -22.15 11.33
C GLY A 52 -2.17 -21.92 9.84
N LYS A 53 -1.67 -22.94 9.14
CA LYS A 53 -1.56 -23.06 7.68
C LYS A 53 -2.76 -22.39 6.98
N LEU A 54 -2.55 -21.19 6.44
CA LEU A 54 -3.47 -20.52 5.53
C LEU A 54 -3.43 -21.28 4.20
N MET A 55 -4.53 -21.94 3.84
CA MET A 55 -4.79 -22.31 2.46
C MET A 55 -5.53 -21.13 1.81
N SER A 56 -4.77 -20.12 1.40
CA SER A 56 -5.27 -19.03 0.56
C SER A 56 -4.35 -18.90 -0.64
N ASN A 57 -4.87 -19.28 -1.81
CA ASN A 57 -4.25 -19.07 -3.10
C ASN A 57 -4.55 -17.64 -3.58
N GLU A 58 -4.20 -16.66 -2.75
CA GLU A 58 -4.24 -15.26 -3.08
C GLU A 58 -2.80 -14.80 -2.99
N ASN A 59 -2.23 -14.42 -4.14
CA ASN A 59 -0.97 -13.69 -4.23
C ASN A 59 -1.18 -12.35 -3.51
N THR A 60 -1.16 -12.40 -2.19
CA THR A 60 -0.84 -11.25 -1.37
C THR A 60 0.66 -11.12 -1.53
N ASP A 61 1.07 -10.38 -2.57
CA ASP A 61 2.37 -9.76 -2.59
C ASP A 61 2.41 -8.91 -1.33
N VAL A 62 2.92 -9.52 -0.24
CA VAL A 62 3.27 -8.83 0.98
C VAL A 62 4.34 -7.85 0.52
N VAL A 63 3.90 -6.63 0.24
CA VAL A 63 4.79 -5.54 -0.16
C VAL A 63 5.82 -5.45 0.95
N ASN A 64 7.02 -5.94 0.66
CA ASN A 64 8.10 -6.02 1.62
C ASN A 64 8.47 -4.58 1.96
N LEU A 65 7.98 -4.10 3.10
CA LEU A 65 8.14 -2.71 3.55
C LEU A 65 9.62 -2.31 3.58
N ASP A 66 10.52 -3.24 3.89
CA ASP A 66 11.96 -3.01 3.85
C ASP A 66 12.44 -2.73 2.43
N SER A 67 11.93 -3.46 1.44
CA SER A 67 12.27 -3.23 0.02
C SER A 67 11.72 -1.90 -0.50
N VAL A 68 10.55 -1.47 -0.02
CA VAL A 68 9.96 -0.17 -0.34
C VAL A 68 10.78 0.94 0.29
N GLN A 69 11.20 0.79 1.55
CA GLN A 69 12.03 1.77 2.22
C GLN A 69 13.38 1.94 1.52
N VAL A 70 14.08 0.85 1.19
CA VAL A 70 15.34 0.89 0.43
C VAL A 70 15.15 1.56 -0.93
N PHE A 71 14.02 1.30 -1.61
CA PHE A 71 13.72 1.93 -2.89
C PHE A 71 13.47 3.44 -2.75
N ILE A 72 12.75 3.88 -1.71
CA ILE A 72 12.52 5.30 -1.41
C ILE A 72 13.84 5.99 -1.08
N GLU A 73 14.67 5.39 -0.22
CA GLU A 73 16.00 5.95 0.12
C GLU A 73 16.87 6.08 -1.12
N LYS A 74 16.86 5.09 -2.01
CA LYS A 74 17.57 5.17 -3.28
C LYS A 74 17.05 6.31 -4.16
N LEU A 75 15.73 6.46 -4.28
CA LEU A 75 15.11 7.54 -5.07
C LEU A 75 15.42 8.93 -4.52
N VAL A 76 15.37 9.10 -3.20
CA VAL A 76 15.66 10.38 -2.54
C VAL A 76 17.13 10.78 -2.70
N ASN A 77 18.03 9.79 -2.67
CA ASN A 77 19.46 10.02 -2.81
C ASN A 77 19.96 10.03 -4.27
N GLU A 78 19.10 9.73 -5.24
CA GLU A 78 19.46 9.71 -6.66
C GLU A 78 19.60 11.15 -7.22
N ASN A 79 20.74 11.77 -6.94
CA ASN A 79 21.11 13.11 -7.43
C ASN A 79 22.09 13.08 -8.61
N SER A 80 22.42 11.90 -9.14
CA SER A 80 23.44 11.72 -10.18
C SER A 80 23.24 12.61 -11.41
N VAL A 81 21.97 12.80 -11.82
CA VAL A 81 21.61 13.65 -12.97
C VAL A 81 21.86 15.13 -12.65
N ALA A 82 21.50 15.58 -11.44
CA ALA A 82 21.69 16.96 -11.01
C ALA A 82 23.18 17.28 -10.85
N GLU A 83 23.94 16.38 -10.23
CA GLU A 83 25.40 16.50 -10.08
C GLU A 83 26.10 16.62 -11.43
N LYS A 84 25.76 15.73 -12.37
CA LYS A 84 26.32 15.76 -13.73
C LYS A 84 25.94 17.03 -14.50
N ALA A 85 24.70 17.51 -14.34
CA ALA A 85 24.28 18.77 -14.95
C ALA A 85 25.07 19.95 -14.39
N ILE A 86 25.25 20.03 -13.06
CA ILE A 86 26.06 21.07 -12.40
C ILE A 86 27.51 21.00 -12.88
N GLU A 87 28.09 19.81 -12.96
CA GLU A 87 29.46 19.62 -13.44
C GLU A 87 29.62 20.17 -14.87
N GLU A 88 28.73 19.80 -15.79
CA GLU A 88 28.78 20.27 -17.18
C GLU A 88 28.50 21.76 -17.34
N ILE A 89 27.63 22.34 -16.50
CA ILE A 89 27.37 23.79 -16.48
C ILE A 89 28.58 24.54 -15.91
N SER A 90 29.27 23.98 -14.91
CA SER A 90 30.46 24.60 -14.31
C SER A 90 31.63 24.73 -15.29
N LYS A 91 31.70 23.86 -16.32
CA LYS A 91 32.71 23.89 -17.40
C LYS A 91 32.47 25.03 -18.40
N VAL A 92 31.30 25.66 -18.38
CA VAL A 92 30.98 26.81 -19.24
C VAL A 92 31.50 28.08 -18.58
N SER A 93 32.23 28.92 -19.32
CA SER A 93 32.79 30.18 -18.81
C SER A 93 31.85 31.39 -18.95
N ASN A 94 30.87 31.31 -19.87
CA ASN A 94 29.92 32.38 -20.14
C ASN A 94 28.66 32.22 -19.27
N GLU A 95 28.37 33.23 -18.43
CA GLU A 95 27.23 33.22 -17.50
C GLU A 95 25.86 33.19 -18.20
N ASP A 96 25.69 33.88 -19.34
CA ASP A 96 24.44 33.83 -20.10
C ASP A 96 24.20 32.43 -20.69
N LEU A 97 25.28 31.78 -21.14
CA LEU A 97 25.22 30.41 -21.63
C LEU A 97 24.93 29.41 -20.49
N LYS A 98 25.44 29.66 -19.27
CA LYS A 98 25.08 28.87 -18.08
C LYS A 98 23.60 28.99 -17.77
N ALA A 99 23.08 30.21 -17.73
CA ALA A 99 21.67 30.46 -17.46
C ALA A 99 20.77 29.77 -18.49
N ALA A 100 21.11 29.83 -19.78
CA ALA A 100 20.38 29.15 -20.85
C ALA A 100 20.40 27.62 -20.68
N LYS A 101 21.55 27.01 -20.34
CA LYS A 101 21.65 25.57 -20.09
C LYS A 101 20.85 25.14 -18.85
N ILE A 102 20.87 25.94 -17.79
CA ILE A 102 20.05 25.69 -16.59
C ILE A 102 18.56 25.68 -16.96
N LEU A 103 18.10 26.68 -17.71
CA LEU A 103 16.73 26.75 -18.21
C LEU A 103 16.35 25.51 -19.02
N GLN A 104 17.21 25.06 -19.93
CA GLN A 104 16.98 23.87 -20.74
C GLN A 104 16.82 22.59 -19.89
N VAL A 105 17.62 22.46 -18.83
CA VAL A 105 17.50 21.33 -17.88
C VAL A 105 16.17 21.38 -17.14
N VAL A 106 15.76 22.56 -16.66
CA VAL A 106 14.48 22.76 -15.97
C VAL A 106 13.29 22.40 -16.88
N GLU A 107 13.28 22.92 -18.11
CA GLU A 107 12.22 22.62 -19.09
C GLU A 107 12.14 21.12 -19.43
N SER A 108 13.29 20.47 -19.60
CA SER A 108 13.35 19.03 -19.90
C SER A 108 12.83 18.19 -18.73
N HIS A 109 13.15 18.60 -17.50
CA HIS A 109 12.68 17.95 -16.28
C HIS A 109 11.15 18.08 -16.12
N ASP A 110 10.60 19.28 -16.29
CA ASP A 110 9.15 19.50 -16.19
C ASP A 110 8.38 18.77 -17.28
N ARG A 111 8.91 18.77 -18.52
CA ARG A 111 8.34 17.98 -19.62
C ARG A 111 8.31 16.49 -19.30
N THR A 112 9.33 15.98 -18.62
CA THR A 112 9.41 14.57 -18.22
C THR A 112 8.38 14.24 -17.15
N LYS A 113 8.20 15.11 -16.13
CA LYS A 113 7.14 14.95 -15.13
C LYS A 113 5.75 14.85 -15.76
N VAL A 114 5.43 15.76 -16.69
CA VAL A 114 4.14 15.75 -17.40
C VAL A 114 3.94 14.44 -18.17
N LYS A 115 4.98 13.93 -18.86
CA LYS A 115 4.91 12.64 -19.55
C LYS A 115 4.69 11.47 -18.60
N ILE A 116 5.37 11.46 -17.45
CA ILE A 116 5.20 10.41 -16.43
C ILE A 116 3.75 10.41 -15.93
N VAL A 117 3.22 11.57 -15.54
CA VAL A 117 1.84 11.70 -15.07
C VAL A 117 0.85 11.23 -16.13
N ALA A 118 1.04 11.63 -17.39
CA ALA A 118 0.19 11.18 -18.49
C ALA A 118 0.25 9.65 -18.70
N ALA A 119 1.44 9.05 -18.62
CA ALA A 119 1.61 7.61 -18.74
C ALA A 119 0.90 6.85 -17.62
N PHE A 120 0.99 7.34 -16.37
CA PHE A 120 0.26 6.77 -15.24
C PHE A 120 -1.26 6.95 -15.38
N ALA A 121 -1.74 8.13 -15.73
CA ALA A 121 -3.17 8.39 -15.92
C ALA A 121 -3.79 7.45 -16.98
N ASN A 122 -3.07 7.19 -18.07
CA ASN A 122 -3.50 6.28 -19.12
C ASN A 122 -3.59 4.80 -18.66
N GLN A 123 -2.84 4.39 -17.64
CA GLN A 123 -2.95 3.03 -17.08
C GLN A 123 -4.22 2.82 -16.25
N PHE A 124 -4.73 3.86 -15.59
CA PHE A 124 -5.94 3.78 -14.75
C PHE A 124 -7.25 4.11 -15.47
N SER A 125 -7.15 4.55 -16.73
CA SER A 125 -8.31 4.91 -17.56
C SER A 125 -8.84 3.73 -18.40
N LYS A 126 -8.57 2.48 -17.98
CA LYS A 126 -8.94 1.24 -18.67
C LYS A 126 -10.07 0.49 -17.97
#